data_AF-A0AAN9Y4T9-F1
#
_entry.id   AF-A0AAN9Y4T9-F1
#
_cell.length_a   1.000
_cell.length_b   1.000
_cell.length_c   1.000
_cell.angle_alpha   90.00
_cell.angle_beta   90.00
_cell.angle_gamma   90.00
#
_symmetry.space_group_name_H-M   'P 1'
#
loop_
_entity.id
_entity.type
_entity.pdbx_description
1 polymer ?
#
loop_
_entity_poly.entity_id
_entity_poly.type
_entity_poly.pdbx_seq_one_letter_code
_entity_poly.pdbx_strand_id
1 'polypeptide(L)'
;MLKQILSTSNSGRLLFYFVAIRTRSYALPLGTPLPTRWKIHPRAWIWYTALSGLLAAKCGGYVTVSESALLPRSINNFKRTCEIDDLSGQIQVIGLTWGLFTSSVLQLKPLDLIIASDCFYDPSVFDDILATVSFLIDRNPHSKFLTTYQERSSDWSIEPLLHKWQLACINIPICSLRAESGIDIADLIGNHSIYLLKIFLSQATVVFDRETGMSKKYGFVTFVSEDTAVAVQKVSRHMIEGQTLIIQPLK
;
A
#
# COMPACT_ATOMS: atom_id res chain seq x y z
N MET A 1 5.60 -14.51 3.97
CA MET A 1 5.09 -13.22 3.46
C MET A 1 4.48 -12.32 4.54
N LEU A 2 3.28 -12.57 5.08
CA LEU A 2 2.64 -11.65 6.05
C LEU A 2 3.48 -11.39 7.31
N LYS A 3 4.13 -12.40 7.91
CA LYS A 3 5.06 -12.20 9.04
C LYS A 3 6.27 -11.31 8.70
N GLN A 4 6.81 -11.46 7.50
CA GLN A 4 7.93 -10.64 7.00
C GLN A 4 7.48 -9.22 6.65
N ILE A 5 6.23 -9.05 6.24
CA ILE A 5 5.61 -7.73 6.05
C ILE A 5 5.35 -7.07 7.41
N LEU A 6 4.86 -7.82 8.40
CA LEU A 6 4.67 -7.35 9.77
C LEU A 6 5.99 -6.92 10.42
N SER A 7 7.10 -7.61 10.16
CA SER A 7 8.41 -7.19 10.67
C SER A 7 8.91 -5.87 10.07
N THR A 8 8.30 -5.35 9.00
CA THR A 8 8.62 -4.02 8.47
C THR A 8 7.85 -2.87 9.13
N SER A 9 6.89 -3.18 10.00
CA SER A 9 6.09 -2.23 10.75
C SER A 9 6.67 -2.04 12.15
N ASN A 10 6.96 -0.79 12.52
CA ASN A 10 7.56 -0.47 13.83
C ASN A 10 6.56 -0.54 14.99
N SER A 11 5.27 -0.26 14.75
CA SER A 11 4.23 -0.27 15.80
C SER A 11 3.12 -1.30 15.57
N GLY A 12 3.20 -2.08 14.49
CA GLY A 12 2.21 -3.09 14.13
C GLY A 12 0.87 -2.53 13.63
N ARG A 13 0.80 -1.22 13.31
CA ARG A 13 -0.43 -0.57 12.84
C ARG A 13 -0.55 -0.63 11.33
N LEU A 14 -1.55 -1.37 10.87
CA LEU A 14 -1.71 -1.71 9.46
C LEU A 14 -3.09 -1.29 8.98
N LEU A 15 -3.17 -0.73 7.78
CA LEU A 15 -4.43 -0.56 7.07
C LEU A 15 -4.47 -1.53 5.89
N PHE A 16 -5.48 -2.37 5.85
CA PHE A 16 -5.78 -3.17 4.68
C PHE A 16 -6.95 -2.55 3.94
N TYR A 17 -6.68 -2.05 2.75
CA TYR A 17 -7.69 -1.61 1.83
C TYR A 17 -8.05 -2.74 0.87
N PHE A 18 -9.33 -3.07 0.85
CA PHE A 18 -9.85 -4.08 -0.04
C PHE A 18 -10.69 -3.45 -1.14
N VAL A 19 -10.35 -3.74 -2.38
CA VAL A 19 -11.29 -3.64 -3.50
C VAL A 19 -11.99 -4.99 -3.57
N ALA A 20 -13.30 -5.03 -3.34
CA ALA A 20 -14.09 -6.21 -3.66
C ALA A 20 -14.10 -6.41 -5.19
N ILE A 21 -13.13 -7.17 -5.73
CA ILE A 21 -13.18 -7.61 -7.11
C ILE A 21 -14.31 -8.65 -7.20
N ARG A 22 -15.41 -8.27 -7.83
CA ARG A 22 -16.52 -9.18 -8.16
C ARG A 22 -16.03 -10.17 -9.22
N THR A 23 -15.43 -11.29 -8.80
CA THR A 23 -15.17 -12.39 -9.73
C THR A 23 -16.52 -13.00 -10.14
N ARG A 24 -16.86 -12.99 -11.43
CA ARG A 24 -18.00 -13.76 -11.95
C ARG A 24 -17.82 -15.20 -11.50
N SER A 25 -18.85 -15.75 -10.86
CA SER A 25 -18.87 -17.13 -10.39
C SER A 25 -18.62 -18.09 -11.55
N TYR A 26 -17.46 -18.77 -11.54
CA TYR A 26 -17.35 -20.09 -12.13
C TYR A 26 -17.34 -21.09 -10.96
N ALA A 27 -18.37 -21.93 -10.93
CA ALA A 27 -18.44 -23.06 -10.02
C ALA A 27 -17.31 -24.05 -10.38
N LEU A 28 -16.57 -24.53 -9.40
CA LEU A 28 -15.71 -25.71 -9.57
C LEU A 28 -15.91 -26.72 -8.42
N PRO A 29 -15.77 -28.02 -8.70
CA PRO A 29 -16.25 -29.12 -7.87
C PRO A 29 -15.21 -29.60 -6.84
N LEU A 30 -15.67 -30.39 -5.88
CA LEU A 30 -14.94 -30.92 -4.72
C LEU A 30 -13.71 -31.80 -5.07
N GLY A 31 -12.65 -31.66 -4.25
CA GLY A 31 -11.57 -32.65 -4.11
C GLY A 31 -10.38 -32.16 -3.27
N THR A 32 -10.29 -32.63 -2.02
CA THR A 32 -9.34 -32.32 -0.90
C THR A 32 -7.87 -32.75 -1.10
N PRO A 33 -6.88 -32.45 -0.19
CA PRO A 33 -6.88 -31.63 1.05
C PRO A 33 -5.69 -30.63 1.23
N LEU A 34 -5.90 -29.63 2.08
CA LEU A 34 -4.85 -28.96 2.88
C LEU A 34 -5.19 -29.19 4.39
N PRO A 35 -4.23 -29.09 5.34
CA PRO A 35 -4.35 -29.68 6.69
C PRO A 35 -5.61 -29.28 7.48
N THR A 36 -6.11 -30.21 8.31
CA THR A 36 -7.45 -30.85 8.14
C THR A 36 -8.59 -30.37 9.05
N ARG A 37 -8.49 -29.27 9.81
CA ARG A 37 -9.67 -28.75 10.54
C ARG A 37 -9.57 -27.26 10.94
N TRP A 38 -10.24 -26.41 10.17
CA TRP A 38 -10.77 -25.13 10.64
C TRP A 38 -12.26 -25.11 10.26
N LYS A 39 -13.15 -24.82 11.22
CA LYS A 39 -14.60 -24.88 11.01
C LYS A 39 -15.03 -23.63 10.22
N ILE A 40 -14.95 -23.71 8.90
CA ILE A 40 -15.36 -22.65 7.98
C ILE A 40 -16.89 -22.65 7.92
N HIS A 41 -17.53 -21.57 8.38
CA HIS A 41 -18.99 -21.46 8.38
C HIS A 41 -19.50 -21.24 6.93
N PRO A 42 -20.55 -21.91 6.44
CA PRO A 42 -20.89 -21.95 5.00
C PRO A 42 -21.49 -20.65 4.41
N ARG A 43 -21.44 -19.51 5.11
CA ARG A 43 -22.05 -18.25 4.66
C ARG A 43 -21.00 -17.26 4.12
N ALA A 44 -19.99 -17.78 3.41
CA ALA A 44 -18.69 -17.16 3.34
C ALA A 44 -18.31 -16.50 1.99
N TRP A 45 -19.04 -15.46 1.58
CA TRP A 45 -18.64 -14.65 0.41
C TRP A 45 -17.76 -13.45 0.80
N ILE A 46 -17.78 -13.06 2.07
CA ILE A 46 -17.01 -11.93 2.64
C ILE A 46 -15.60 -12.35 3.12
N TRP A 47 -15.27 -13.64 3.11
CA TRP A 47 -14.08 -14.16 3.79
C TRP A 47 -12.81 -14.10 2.96
N TYR A 48 -12.91 -14.20 1.63
CA TYR A 48 -11.72 -14.10 0.77
C TYR A 48 -11.12 -12.69 0.82
N THR A 49 -11.97 -11.67 0.90
CA THR A 49 -11.50 -10.28 0.81
C THR A 49 -10.77 -9.85 2.07
N ALA A 50 -11.25 -10.13 3.30
CA ALA A 50 -10.51 -9.72 4.51
C ALA A 50 -9.61 -10.79 5.15
N LEU A 51 -9.31 -11.89 4.45
CA LEU A 51 -8.45 -12.94 5.01
C LEU A 51 -7.08 -12.41 5.43
N SER A 52 -6.48 -11.50 4.66
CA SER A 52 -5.17 -10.92 4.97
C SER A 52 -5.23 -10.00 6.19
N GLY A 53 -6.30 -9.23 6.36
CA GLY A 53 -6.52 -8.39 7.55
C GLY A 53 -6.75 -9.22 8.82
N LEU A 54 -7.60 -10.25 8.73
CA LEU A 54 -7.84 -11.19 9.85
C LEU A 54 -6.56 -11.96 10.23
N LEU A 55 -5.80 -12.42 9.24
CA LEU A 55 -4.54 -13.13 9.47
C LEU A 55 -3.48 -12.23 10.11
N ALA A 56 -3.39 -10.97 9.69
CA ALA A 56 -2.50 -9.98 10.30
C ALA A 56 -2.85 -9.71 11.77
N ALA A 57 -4.14 -9.60 12.09
CA ALA A 57 -4.60 -9.45 13.46
C ALA A 57 -4.27 -10.69 14.32
N LYS A 58 -4.51 -11.90 13.80
CA LYS A 58 -4.11 -13.15 14.48
C LYS A 58 -2.60 -13.28 14.68
N CYS A 59 -1.80 -12.54 13.93
CA CYS A 59 -0.35 -12.45 14.10
C CYS A 59 0.07 -11.32 15.07
N GLY A 60 -0.86 -10.70 15.79
CA GLY A 60 -0.62 -9.66 16.79
C GLY A 60 -0.58 -8.22 16.26
N GLY A 61 -0.96 -7.99 15.00
CA GLY A 61 -1.05 -6.65 14.43
C GLY A 61 -2.31 -5.90 14.89
N TYR A 62 -2.19 -4.58 15.06
CA TYR A 62 -3.35 -3.70 15.17
C TYR A 62 -3.83 -3.33 13.78
N VAL A 63 -4.97 -3.90 13.38
CA VAL A 63 -5.40 -3.86 12.00
C VAL A 63 -6.59 -2.93 11.84
N THR A 64 -6.48 -1.98 10.94
CA THR A 64 -7.64 -1.31 10.36
C THR A 64 -7.98 -2.00 9.05
N VAL A 65 -9.20 -2.49 8.92
CA VAL A 65 -9.75 -3.01 7.68
C VAL A 65 -10.71 -1.97 7.11
N SER A 66 -10.58 -1.66 5.82
CA SER A 66 -11.47 -0.73 5.16
C SER A 66 -12.16 -1.34 3.95
N GLU A 67 -13.40 -0.90 3.74
CA GLU A 67 -14.23 -1.17 2.56
C GLU A 67 -14.86 0.15 2.11
N SER A 68 -15.32 0.23 0.86
CA SER A 68 -15.97 1.43 0.33
C SER A 68 -17.06 1.91 1.27
N ALA A 69 -17.00 3.20 1.65
CA ALA A 69 -18.02 3.86 2.46
C ALA A 69 -19.42 3.81 1.79
N LEU A 70 -19.44 3.62 0.47
CA LEU A 70 -20.65 3.44 -0.34
C LEU A 70 -21.29 2.04 -0.18
N LEU A 71 -20.62 1.11 0.51
CA LEU A 71 -21.07 -0.27 0.72
C LEU A 71 -21.29 -0.57 2.22
N PRO A 72 -22.23 0.10 2.90
CA PRO A 72 -22.45 -0.05 4.35
C PRO A 72 -22.85 -1.48 4.75
N ARG A 73 -23.49 -2.24 3.85
CA ARG A 73 -23.79 -3.65 4.08
C ARG A 73 -22.52 -4.50 4.20
N SER A 74 -21.53 -4.28 3.35
CA SER A 74 -20.25 -4.99 3.40
C SER A 74 -19.48 -4.66 4.67
N ILE A 75 -19.44 -3.38 5.06
CA ILE A 75 -18.84 -2.93 6.32
C ILE A 75 -19.50 -3.60 7.52
N ASN A 76 -20.84 -3.63 7.59
CA ASN A 76 -21.57 -4.26 8.69
C ASN A 76 -21.36 -5.77 8.74
N ASN A 77 -21.23 -6.42 7.59
CA ASN A 77 -20.91 -7.84 7.56
C ASN A 77 -19.50 -8.11 8.07
N PHE A 78 -18.51 -7.28 7.72
CA PHE A 78 -17.15 -7.42 8.27
C PHE A 78 -17.11 -7.23 9.78
N LYS A 79 -17.83 -6.24 10.31
CA LYS A 79 -17.94 -6.03 11.76
C LYS A 79 -18.46 -7.27 12.46
N ARG A 80 -19.56 -7.86 11.96
CA ARG A 80 -20.12 -9.12 12.50
C ARG A 80 -19.14 -10.29 12.43
N THR A 81 -18.36 -10.39 11.36
CA THR A 81 -17.33 -11.43 11.25
C THR A 81 -16.25 -11.26 12.32
N CYS A 82 -15.79 -10.03 12.57
CA CYS A 82 -14.79 -9.75 13.60
C CYS A 82 -15.32 -10.06 15.02
N GLU A 83 -16.61 -9.82 15.27
CA GLU A 83 -17.29 -10.18 16.53
C GLU A 83 -17.32 -11.70 16.75
N ILE A 84 -17.54 -12.49 15.69
CA ILE A 84 -17.59 -13.95 15.78
C ILE A 84 -16.20 -14.55 16.08
N ASP A 85 -15.13 -13.95 15.57
CA ASP A 85 -13.76 -14.43 15.75
C ASP A 85 -13.07 -13.91 17.03
N ASP A 86 -13.78 -13.17 17.89
CA ASP A 86 -13.26 -12.51 19.12
C ASP A 86 -12.06 -11.57 18.85
N LEU A 87 -12.06 -10.92 17.67
CA LEU A 87 -10.98 -10.02 17.23
C LEU A 87 -11.35 -8.54 17.34
N SER A 88 -12.50 -8.20 17.94
CA SER A 88 -13.03 -6.84 18.05
C SER A 88 -12.10 -5.84 18.76
N GLY A 89 -11.18 -6.32 19.62
CA GLY A 89 -10.18 -5.48 20.28
C GLY A 89 -8.93 -5.18 19.43
N GLN A 90 -8.69 -5.94 18.37
CA GLN A 90 -7.48 -5.87 17.53
C GLN A 90 -7.79 -5.36 16.11
N ILE A 91 -9.04 -5.45 15.67
CA ILE A 91 -9.49 -5.04 14.34
C ILE A 91 -10.47 -3.87 14.43
N GLN A 92 -10.12 -2.78 13.75
CA GLN A 92 -11.03 -1.66 13.49
C GLN A 92 -11.56 -1.76 12.06
N VAL A 93 -12.89 -1.73 11.87
CA VAL A 93 -13.50 -1.70 10.53
C VAL A 93 -14.01 -0.30 10.22
N ILE A 94 -13.55 0.29 9.11
CA ILE A 94 -13.93 1.65 8.67
C ILE A 94 -14.51 1.65 7.25
N GLY A 95 -15.23 2.72 6.92
CA GLY A 95 -15.52 3.08 5.53
C GLY A 95 -14.38 3.95 4.98
N LEU A 96 -13.77 3.50 3.89
CA LEU A 96 -12.78 4.27 3.14
C LEU A 96 -13.11 4.09 1.65
N THR A 97 -13.38 5.19 0.96
CA THR A 97 -13.50 5.22 -0.50
C THR A 97 -12.37 6.10 -1.01
N TRP A 98 -11.63 5.64 -2.01
CA TRP A 98 -10.57 6.44 -2.63
C TRP A 98 -11.11 7.81 -3.07
N GLY A 99 -10.33 8.87 -2.82
CA GLY A 99 -10.70 10.25 -3.12
C GLY A 99 -11.68 10.89 -2.13
N LEU A 100 -12.26 10.11 -1.19
CA LEU A 100 -13.26 10.60 -0.24
C LEU A 100 -12.74 10.64 1.21
N PHE A 101 -12.44 11.84 1.67
CA PHE A 101 -11.93 12.11 3.03
C PHE A 101 -13.03 12.27 4.08
N THR A 102 -13.76 11.18 4.33
CA THR A 102 -14.80 11.13 5.36
C THR A 102 -14.24 11.32 6.79
N SER A 103 -15.10 11.65 7.75
CA SER A 103 -14.70 11.78 9.16
C SER A 103 -13.98 10.54 9.71
N SER A 104 -14.35 9.33 9.27
CA SER A 104 -13.67 8.10 9.67
C SER A 104 -12.23 8.04 9.18
N VAL A 105 -11.94 8.53 7.98
CA VAL A 105 -10.59 8.58 7.40
C VAL A 105 -9.75 9.67 8.09
N LEU A 106 -10.35 10.83 8.35
CA LEU A 106 -9.70 11.95 9.04
C LEU A 106 -9.30 11.60 10.49
N GLN A 107 -10.12 10.80 11.17
CA GLN A 107 -9.89 10.37 12.56
C GLN A 107 -8.97 9.14 12.68
N LEU A 108 -8.49 8.58 11.56
CA LEU A 108 -7.59 7.42 11.63
C LEU A 108 -6.36 7.74 12.47
N LYS A 109 -5.88 6.74 13.20
CA LYS A 109 -4.57 6.84 13.87
C LYS A 109 -3.47 6.75 12.82
N PRO A 110 -2.27 7.31 13.09
CA PRO A 110 -1.11 7.12 12.25
C PRO A 110 -0.86 5.62 11.96
N LEU A 111 -0.62 5.31 10.68
CA LEU A 111 -0.42 3.96 10.15
C LEU A 111 1.04 3.78 9.77
N ASP A 112 1.60 2.58 9.95
CA ASP A 112 2.96 2.27 9.49
C ASP A 112 2.96 1.63 8.10
N LEU A 113 1.86 0.94 7.77
CA LEU A 113 1.77 0.19 6.54
C LEU A 113 0.34 0.21 6.02
N ILE A 114 0.21 0.51 4.74
CA ILE A 114 -1.04 0.42 4.00
C ILE A 114 -0.85 -0.71 2.99
N ILE A 115 -1.76 -1.66 2.94
CA ILE A 115 -1.73 -2.79 2.02
C ILE A 115 -3.00 -2.78 1.19
N ALA A 116 -2.86 -2.81 -0.13
CA ALA A 116 -3.94 -3.07 -1.05
C ALA A 116 -3.56 -4.20 -2.01
N SER A 117 -4.57 -4.85 -2.58
CA SER A 117 -4.36 -5.88 -3.61
C SER A 117 -5.01 -5.40 -4.91
N ASP A 118 -4.23 -5.35 -5.99
CA ASP A 118 -4.64 -4.98 -7.34
C ASP A 118 -5.58 -3.76 -7.40
N CYS A 119 -5.21 -2.66 -6.73
CA CYS A 119 -6.05 -1.46 -6.66
C CYS A 119 -5.97 -0.57 -7.93
N PHE A 120 -4.91 -0.70 -8.73
CA PHE A 120 -4.71 0.07 -9.96
C PHE A 120 -5.29 -0.66 -11.18
N TYR A 121 -6.58 -1.01 -11.12
CA TYR A 121 -7.28 -1.77 -12.17
C TYR A 121 -8.00 -0.90 -13.21
N ASP A 122 -8.30 0.36 -12.88
CA ASP A 122 -8.97 1.34 -13.75
C ASP A 122 -8.28 2.71 -13.63
N PRO A 123 -7.76 3.30 -14.72
CA PRO A 123 -7.13 4.61 -14.70
C PRO A 123 -7.97 5.72 -14.08
N SER A 124 -9.30 5.61 -14.14
CA SER A 124 -10.22 6.60 -13.56
C SER A 124 -10.06 6.76 -12.05
N VAL A 125 -9.57 5.73 -11.35
CA VAL A 125 -9.39 5.76 -9.89
C VAL A 125 -7.93 6.02 -9.46
N PHE A 126 -6.98 6.12 -10.39
CA PHE A 126 -5.55 6.21 -10.03
C PHE A 126 -5.23 7.47 -9.23
N ASP A 127 -5.80 8.61 -9.65
CA ASP A 127 -5.60 9.89 -8.99
C ASP A 127 -6.19 9.86 -7.57
N ASP A 128 -7.39 9.34 -7.42
CA ASP A 128 -8.08 9.19 -6.13
C ASP A 128 -7.34 8.26 -5.16
N ILE A 129 -6.78 7.16 -5.66
CA ILE A 129 -5.94 6.24 -4.88
C ILE A 129 -4.72 6.99 -4.36
N LEU A 130 -3.98 7.65 -5.25
CA LEU A 130 -2.73 8.32 -4.88
C LEU A 130 -2.96 9.55 -3.99
N ALA A 131 -4.05 10.29 -4.21
CA ALA A 131 -4.49 11.37 -3.31
C ALA A 131 -4.72 10.86 -1.88
N THR A 132 -5.41 9.73 -1.76
CA THR A 132 -5.72 9.14 -0.45
C THR A 132 -4.49 8.56 0.22
N VAL A 133 -3.63 7.89 -0.55
CA VAL A 133 -2.36 7.32 -0.06
C VAL A 133 -1.43 8.44 0.40
N SER A 134 -1.29 9.52 -0.37
CA SER A 134 -0.52 10.72 -0.01
C SER A 134 -1.01 11.29 1.32
N PHE A 135 -2.32 11.54 1.46
CA PHE A 135 -2.91 12.01 2.72
C PHE A 135 -2.60 11.09 3.92
N LEU A 136 -2.65 9.77 3.74
CA LEU A 136 -2.39 8.83 4.83
C LEU A 136 -0.91 8.77 5.20
N ILE A 137 0.00 8.88 4.21
CA ILE A 137 1.45 8.89 4.42
C ILE A 137 1.89 10.22 5.02
N ASP A 138 1.29 11.36 4.67
CA ASP A 138 1.65 12.66 5.25
C ASP A 138 1.44 12.71 6.78
N ARG A 139 0.50 11.90 7.31
CA ARG A 139 0.27 11.78 8.76
C ARG A 139 1.28 10.88 9.47
N ASN A 140 2.06 10.09 8.73
CA ASN A 140 3.20 9.34 9.22
C ASN A 140 4.21 9.12 8.08
N PRO A 141 5.23 9.98 7.91
CA PRO A 141 6.18 9.88 6.79
C PRO A 141 6.97 8.57 6.71
N HIS A 142 7.00 7.78 7.80
CA HIS A 142 7.59 6.44 7.80
C HIS A 142 6.65 5.35 7.23
N SER A 143 5.39 5.70 6.99
CA SER A 143 4.38 4.83 6.42
C SER A 143 4.72 4.46 4.99
N LYS A 144 4.37 3.24 4.61
CA LYS A 144 4.58 2.71 3.27
C LYS A 144 3.26 2.19 2.74
N PHE A 145 3.03 2.38 1.45
CA PHE A 145 1.93 1.73 0.74
C PHE A 145 2.47 0.58 -0.10
N LEU A 146 2.06 -0.64 0.25
CA LEU A 146 2.36 -1.84 -0.52
C LEU A 146 1.12 -2.24 -1.32
N THR A 147 1.30 -2.42 -2.62
CA THR A 147 0.23 -2.89 -3.48
C THR A 147 0.74 -3.84 -4.54
N THR A 148 -0.06 -4.85 -4.86
CA THR A 148 0.18 -5.66 -6.05
C THR A 148 -0.38 -4.95 -7.27
N TYR A 149 0.33 -5.05 -8.39
CA TYR A 149 -0.10 -4.52 -9.68
C TYR A 149 0.02 -5.62 -10.73
N GLN A 150 -1.07 -5.93 -11.41
CA GLN A 150 -1.04 -6.73 -12.62
C GLN A 150 -1.01 -5.79 -13.83
N GLU A 151 -0.02 -5.96 -14.70
CA GLU A 151 0.09 -5.16 -15.93
C GLU A 151 -1.06 -5.48 -16.88
N ARG A 152 -1.89 -4.46 -17.14
CA ARG A 152 -3.08 -4.54 -18.00
C ARG A 152 -2.91 -3.78 -19.31
N SER A 153 -2.07 -2.74 -19.31
CA SER A 153 -1.71 -1.96 -20.48
C SER A 153 -0.35 -1.31 -20.24
N SER A 154 0.53 -1.37 -21.23
CA SER A 154 1.82 -0.65 -21.22
C SER A 154 1.66 0.86 -21.28
N ASP A 155 0.49 1.35 -21.71
CA ASP A 155 0.20 2.78 -21.86
C ASP A 155 -0.20 3.43 -20.53
N TRP A 156 -0.48 2.63 -19.50
CA TRP A 156 -0.89 3.13 -18.20
C TRP A 156 0.33 3.39 -17.33
N SER A 157 0.62 4.67 -17.07
CA SER A 157 1.66 5.09 -16.14
C SER A 157 1.06 5.85 -14.95
N ILE A 158 1.45 5.44 -13.74
CA ILE A 158 1.15 6.18 -12.50
C ILE A 158 2.23 7.22 -12.17
N GLU A 159 3.33 7.29 -12.92
CA GLU A 159 4.47 8.17 -12.64
C GLU A 159 4.11 9.66 -12.60
N PRO A 160 3.31 10.22 -13.54
CA PRO A 160 2.90 11.62 -13.46
C PRO A 160 2.06 11.91 -12.20
N LEU A 161 1.26 10.93 -11.77
CA LEU A 161 0.44 11.06 -10.57
C LEU A 161 1.26 10.91 -9.28
N LEU A 162 2.26 10.04 -9.27
CA LEU A 162 3.23 9.95 -8.17
C LEU A 162 3.93 11.30 -7.96
N HIS A 163 4.38 11.93 -9.04
CA HIS A 163 4.95 13.27 -8.97
C HIS A 163 3.94 14.32 -8.47
N LYS A 164 2.70 14.30 -8.99
CA LYS A 164 1.62 15.20 -8.55
C LYS A 164 1.38 15.13 -7.03
N TRP A 165 1.43 13.94 -6.45
CA TRP A 165 1.13 13.69 -5.05
C TRP A 165 2.37 13.59 -4.15
N GLN A 166 3.56 14.00 -4.65
CA GLN A 166 4.83 13.94 -3.92
C GLN A 166 5.17 12.54 -3.40
N LEU A 167 4.85 11.51 -4.18
CA LEU A 167 5.11 10.12 -3.88
C LEU A 167 6.22 9.58 -4.78
N ALA A 168 6.98 8.62 -4.26
CA ALA A 168 7.93 7.81 -4.99
C ALA A 168 7.47 6.34 -4.99
N CYS A 169 7.85 5.58 -6.02
CA CYS A 169 7.49 4.18 -6.16
C CYS A 169 8.73 3.35 -6.53
N ILE A 170 8.86 2.17 -5.92
CA ILE A 170 9.81 1.15 -6.35
C ILE A 170 9.10 -0.19 -6.56
N ASN A 171 9.56 -0.96 -7.54
CA ASN A 171 9.16 -2.34 -7.72
C ASN A 171 10.02 -3.23 -6.80
N ILE A 172 9.37 -3.99 -5.92
CA ILE A 172 10.01 -5.01 -5.09
C ILE A 172 9.93 -6.34 -5.86
N PRO A 173 11.07 -6.91 -6.27
CA PRO A 173 11.08 -8.21 -6.92
C PRO A 173 10.43 -9.25 -6.02
N ILE A 174 9.40 -9.94 -6.50
CA ILE A 174 8.69 -10.95 -5.69
C ILE A 174 9.65 -12.07 -5.23
N CYS A 175 10.67 -12.37 -6.04
CA CYS A 175 11.74 -13.30 -5.69
C CYS A 175 12.48 -12.96 -4.38
N SER A 176 12.53 -11.69 -3.98
CA SER A 176 13.15 -11.26 -2.72
C SER A 176 12.35 -11.67 -1.47
N LEU A 177 11.06 -12.01 -1.62
CA LEU A 177 10.21 -12.54 -0.55
C LEU A 177 10.34 -14.06 -0.35
N ARG A 178 11.15 -14.75 -1.19
CA ARG A 178 11.30 -16.21 -1.20
C ARG A 178 11.98 -16.81 0.04
N ALA A 179 12.77 -16.02 0.78
CA ALA A 179 13.80 -16.58 1.67
C ALA A 179 13.27 -17.49 2.80
N GLU A 180 11.97 -17.48 3.11
CA GLU A 180 11.45 -18.17 4.31
C GLU A 180 10.20 -19.05 4.09
N SER A 181 9.52 -19.00 2.93
CA SER A 181 8.19 -19.60 2.82
C SER A 181 8.08 -20.95 2.10
N GLY A 182 9.11 -21.39 1.37
CA GLY A 182 9.10 -22.71 0.68
C GLY A 182 7.99 -22.89 -0.37
N ILE A 183 7.31 -21.82 -0.77
CA ILE A 183 6.22 -21.82 -1.77
C ILE A 183 6.83 -21.50 -3.13
N ASP A 184 6.52 -22.31 -4.15
CA ASP A 184 6.85 -21.95 -5.53
C ASP A 184 5.86 -20.88 -6.03
N ILE A 185 6.39 -19.67 -6.17
CA ILE A 185 5.62 -18.50 -6.59
C ILE A 185 5.33 -18.56 -8.10
N ALA A 186 6.15 -19.28 -8.89
CA ALA A 186 5.91 -19.44 -10.32
C ALA A 186 4.58 -20.18 -10.57
N ASP A 187 4.27 -21.19 -9.77
CA ASP A 187 3.00 -21.92 -9.82
C ASP A 187 1.81 -21.06 -9.37
N LEU A 188 2.04 -20.09 -8.47
CA LEU A 188 0.98 -19.23 -7.93
C LEU A 188 0.64 -18.05 -8.84
N ILE A 189 1.65 -17.49 -9.51
CA ILE A 189 1.52 -16.32 -10.40
C ILE A 189 1.17 -16.74 -11.84
N GLY A 190 1.52 -17.98 -12.23
CA GLY A 190 1.33 -18.47 -13.58
C GLY A 190 2.09 -17.62 -14.60
N ASN A 191 1.50 -17.41 -15.79
CA ASN A 191 2.07 -16.60 -16.86
C ASN A 191 1.80 -15.08 -16.72
N HIS A 192 1.35 -14.61 -15.55
CA HIS A 192 1.01 -13.20 -15.35
C HIS A 192 2.19 -12.39 -14.81
N SER A 193 2.41 -11.19 -15.35
CA SER A 193 3.34 -10.23 -14.78
C SER A 193 2.68 -9.50 -13.60
N ILE A 194 2.86 -10.04 -12.40
CA ILE A 194 2.46 -9.38 -11.15
C ILE A 194 3.68 -8.68 -10.55
N TYR A 195 3.53 -7.40 -10.25
CA TYR A 195 4.52 -6.57 -9.62
C TYR A 195 4.10 -6.25 -8.18
N LEU A 196 5.06 -6.19 -7.26
CA LEU A 196 4.82 -5.66 -5.92
C LEU A 196 5.38 -4.26 -5.86
N LEU A 197 4.51 -3.27 -5.78
CA LEU A 197 4.89 -1.87 -5.71
C LEU A 197 4.96 -1.42 -4.26
N LYS A 198 6.03 -0.69 -3.93
CA LYS A 198 6.16 0.05 -2.69
C LYS A 198 6.16 1.54 -3.00
N ILE A 199 5.12 2.21 -2.53
CA ILE A 199 4.92 3.65 -2.64
C ILE A 199 5.19 4.30 -1.28
N PHE A 200 5.90 5.42 -1.29
CA PHE A 200 6.31 6.14 -0.08
C PHE A 200 6.47 7.64 -0.39
N LEU A 201 6.56 8.48 0.64
CA LEU A 201 6.76 9.92 0.45
C LEU A 201 8.06 10.19 -0.31
N SER A 202 8.00 11.01 -1.35
CA SER A 202 9.20 11.42 -2.07
C SER A 202 10.01 12.38 -1.21
N GLN A 203 11.26 12.02 -0.93
CA GLN A 203 12.19 12.87 -0.20
C GLN A 203 12.95 13.83 -1.13
N ALA A 204 12.77 13.71 -2.44
CA ALA A 204 13.40 14.56 -3.43
C ALA A 204 12.42 14.87 -4.58
N THR A 205 12.33 16.14 -4.96
CA THR A 205 11.50 16.59 -6.09
C THR A 205 12.38 17.38 -7.05
N VAL A 206 12.56 16.88 -8.26
CA VAL A 206 13.24 17.62 -9.33
C VAL A 206 12.23 18.55 -9.99
N VAL A 207 12.61 19.80 -10.23
CA VAL A 207 11.73 20.76 -10.90
C VAL A 207 11.88 20.62 -12.40
N PHE A 208 10.77 20.46 -13.09
CA PHE A 208 10.68 20.40 -14.54
C PHE A 208 10.02 21.65 -15.11
N ASP A 209 10.41 21.99 -16.33
CA ASP A 209 9.79 23.02 -17.12
C ASP A 209 8.45 22.55 -17.68
N ARG A 210 7.39 23.35 -17.49
CA ARG A 210 6.02 22.94 -17.81
C ARG A 210 5.74 22.90 -19.30
N GLU A 211 6.44 23.71 -20.10
CA GLU A 211 6.22 23.78 -21.56
C GLU A 211 7.05 22.73 -22.28
N THR A 212 8.29 22.52 -21.84
CA THR A 212 9.24 21.63 -22.51
C THR A 212 9.33 20.23 -21.90
N GLY A 213 8.85 20.03 -20.68
CA GLY A 213 9.01 18.78 -19.92
C GLY A 213 10.45 18.51 -19.45
N MET A 214 11.39 19.41 -19.73
CA MET A 214 12.81 19.24 -19.42
C MET A 214 13.12 19.62 -17.96
N SER A 215 14.09 18.95 -17.33
CA SER A 215 14.55 19.33 -15.98
C SER A 215 15.12 20.74 -15.97
N LYS A 216 14.70 21.55 -14.98
CA LYS A 216 15.27 22.86 -14.71
C LYS A 216 16.62 22.80 -13.98
N LYS A 217 17.16 21.59 -13.75
CA LYS A 217 18.45 21.33 -13.10
C LYS A 217 18.53 21.82 -11.65
N TYR A 218 17.39 21.90 -10.99
CA TYR A 218 17.31 22.08 -9.54
C TYR A 218 16.16 21.26 -8.98
N GLY A 219 16.19 21.02 -7.67
CA GLY A 219 15.18 20.27 -6.97
C GLY A 219 15.17 20.60 -5.49
N PHE A 220 14.17 20.08 -4.81
CA PHE A 220 14.01 20.20 -3.37
C PHE A 220 14.24 18.84 -2.73
N VAL A 221 14.91 18.82 -1.58
CA VAL A 221 15.15 17.61 -0.80
C VAL A 221 14.65 17.84 0.61
N THR A 222 13.83 16.92 1.09
CA THR A 222 13.33 16.90 2.46
C THR A 222 14.20 15.94 3.27
N PHE A 223 14.94 16.48 4.23
CA PHE A 223 15.76 15.67 5.13
C PHE A 223 14.92 15.09 6.26
N VAL A 224 15.28 13.88 6.69
CA VAL A 224 14.63 13.18 7.81
C VAL A 224 14.88 13.88 9.15
N SER A 225 16.00 14.60 9.28
CA SER A 225 16.34 15.38 10.48
C SER A 225 17.20 16.58 10.13
N GLU A 226 17.17 17.59 11.01
CA GLU A 226 18.01 18.79 10.90
C GLU A 226 19.51 18.44 10.96
N ASP A 227 19.89 17.49 11.82
CA ASP A 227 21.28 16.99 11.90
C ASP A 227 21.77 16.43 10.57
N THR A 228 20.90 15.70 9.85
CA THR A 228 21.24 15.16 8.52
C THR A 228 21.40 16.29 7.51
N ALA A 229 20.51 17.30 7.55
CA ALA A 229 20.61 18.47 6.68
C ALA A 229 21.92 19.25 6.92
N VAL A 230 22.28 19.48 8.19
CA VAL A 230 23.52 20.17 8.59
C VAL A 230 24.76 19.35 8.18
N ALA A 231 24.75 18.03 8.38
CA ALA A 231 25.84 17.17 7.97
C ALA A 231 26.07 17.21 6.44
N VAL A 232 24.98 17.19 5.67
CA VAL A 232 25.03 17.29 4.21
C VAL A 232 25.51 18.67 3.75
N GLN A 233 25.14 19.77 4.43
CA GLN A 233 25.66 21.10 4.12
C GLN A 233 27.16 21.26 4.40
N LYS A 234 27.71 20.53 5.38
CA LYS A 234 29.15 20.56 5.71
C LYS A 234 30.02 19.87 4.66
N VAL A 235 29.43 19.01 3.83
CA VAL A 235 30.15 18.35 2.73
C VAL A 235 30.38 19.36 1.61
N SER A 236 31.65 19.56 1.26
CA SER A 236 32.09 20.63 0.36
C SER A 236 31.71 20.43 -1.11
N ARG A 237 31.45 19.18 -1.54
CA ARG A 237 30.99 18.86 -2.90
C ARG A 237 30.08 17.65 -2.89
N HIS A 238 28.92 17.80 -3.51
CA HIS A 238 28.01 16.71 -3.84
C HIS A 238 28.05 16.49 -5.34
N MET A 239 28.17 15.26 -5.81
CA MET A 239 28.15 14.94 -7.24
C MET A 239 27.04 13.95 -7.56
N ILE A 240 26.24 14.25 -8.58
CA ILE A 240 25.28 13.33 -9.18
C ILE A 240 25.51 13.34 -10.69
N GLU A 241 25.74 12.15 -11.27
CA GLU A 241 25.97 11.99 -12.72
C GLU A 241 27.08 12.90 -13.29
N GLY A 242 28.14 13.12 -12.50
CA GLY A 242 29.25 13.99 -12.88
C GLY A 242 28.96 15.50 -12.77
N GLN A 243 27.75 15.89 -12.38
CA GLN A 243 27.42 17.29 -12.09
C GLN A 243 27.57 17.60 -10.61
N THR A 244 28.14 18.76 -10.29
CA THR A 244 28.25 19.24 -8.91
C THR A 244 26.93 19.87 -8.48
N LEU A 245 26.36 19.38 -7.38
CA LEU A 245 25.19 19.95 -6.75
C LEU A 245 25.58 21.06 -5.77
N ILE A 246 24.82 22.15 -5.82
CA ILE A 246 24.89 23.23 -4.84
C ILE A 246 23.69 23.05 -3.90
N ILE A 247 23.96 22.82 -2.62
CA ILE A 247 22.93 22.66 -1.60
C ILE A 247 22.79 23.98 -0.86
N GLN A 248 21.57 24.51 -0.84
CA GLN A 248 21.23 25.74 -0.11
C GLN A 248 19.96 25.50 0.71
N PRO A 249 19.91 25.94 1.99
CA PRO A 249 18.67 25.93 2.74
C PRO A 249 17.64 26.88 2.08
N LEU A 250 16.37 26.48 2.07
CA LEU A 250 15.29 27.39 1.73
C LEU A 250 15.27 28.51 2.78
N LYS A 251 15.26 29.75 2.30
CA LYS A 251 15.10 30.96 3.14
C LYS A 251 13.66 31.16 3.55
#